data_AF-A0A962IF98-F1
#
_entry.id   AF-A0A962IF98-F1
#
_cell.length_a   1.000
_cell.length_b   1.000
_cell.length_c   1.000
_cell.angle_alpha   90.00
_cell.angle_beta   90.00
_cell.angle_gamma   90.00
#
_symmetry.space_group_name_H-M   'P 1'
#
loop_
_entity.id
_entity.type
_entity.pdbx_description
1 polymer ?
#
loop_
_entity_poly.entity_id
_entity_poly.type
_entity_poly.pdbx_seq_one_letter_code
_entity_poly.pdbx_strand_id
1 'polypeptide(L)'
;MASGAEEGQEQGFLSHLIELRDRLLRMVIAVGLVFVCLFPFAKDLFNILAQPLIDQVPAGMLVTTPVGPFLVPMKLALLVAFFMALPYVLYQLWSFVAPGLYRHEKRLIVPLLVSSVLLFYLGALFAYLVLLPLMFTVLPSFVPEVATYSPDIGSYLDFVMAIFMAFGIGFEMPIA
;
A
#
# COMPACT_ATOMS: atom_id res chain seq x y z
N MET A 1 45.91 -1.62 -18.96
CA MET A 1 45.14 -2.72 -18.34
C MET A 1 44.05 -2.24 -17.37
N ALA A 2 44.14 -1.04 -16.76
CA ALA A 2 43.08 -0.49 -15.90
C ALA A 2 41.80 -0.03 -16.65
N SER A 3 41.93 0.47 -17.89
CA SER A 3 40.80 1.00 -18.68
C SER A 3 39.75 -0.05 -19.10
N GLY A 4 40.12 -1.32 -19.28
CA GLY A 4 39.15 -2.38 -19.63
C GLY A 4 38.30 -2.88 -18.46
N ALA A 5 38.71 -2.61 -17.21
CA ALA A 5 37.93 -2.97 -16.02
C ALA A 5 36.87 -1.91 -15.69
N GLU A 6 37.15 -0.62 -15.98
CA GLU A 6 36.19 0.48 -15.81
C GLU A 6 35.04 0.37 -16.82
N GLU A 7 35.32 0.09 -18.10
CA GLU A 7 34.28 -0.08 -19.14
C GLU A 7 33.32 -1.25 -18.86
N GLY A 8 33.83 -2.37 -18.32
CA GLY A 8 33.02 -3.53 -17.96
C GLY A 8 32.13 -3.30 -16.73
N GLN A 9 32.59 -2.49 -15.76
CA GLN A 9 31.79 -2.09 -14.61
C GLN A 9 30.68 -1.10 -15.03
N GLU A 10 30.99 -0.10 -15.85
CA GLU A 10 29.99 0.85 -16.35
C GLU A 10 28.87 0.16 -17.13
N GLN A 11 29.18 -0.81 -17.99
CA GLN A 11 28.18 -1.62 -18.70
C GLN A 11 27.31 -2.46 -17.75
N GLY A 12 27.89 -2.97 -16.66
CA GLY A 12 27.16 -3.68 -15.59
C GLY A 12 26.19 -2.78 -14.81
N PHE A 13 26.62 -1.58 -14.42
CA PHE A 13 25.75 -0.62 -13.74
C PHE A 13 24.62 -0.09 -14.64
N LEU A 14 24.93 0.25 -15.89
CA LEU A 14 23.93 0.74 -16.85
C LEU A 14 22.88 -0.34 -17.17
N SER A 15 23.29 -1.60 -17.33
CA SER A 15 22.35 -2.70 -17.56
C SER A 15 21.43 -2.95 -16.35
N HIS A 16 21.97 -2.88 -15.13
CA HIS A 16 21.18 -3.01 -13.91
C HIS A 16 20.16 -1.85 -13.74
N LEU A 17 20.53 -0.62 -14.11
CA LEU A 17 19.59 0.52 -14.11
C LEU A 17 18.48 0.37 -15.14
N ILE A 18 18.80 -0.15 -16.34
CA ILE A 18 17.81 -0.43 -17.39
C ILE A 18 16.83 -1.52 -16.91
N GLU A 19 17.34 -2.56 -16.24
CA GLU A 19 16.51 -3.61 -15.65
C GLU A 19 15.56 -3.04 -14.58
N LEU A 20 16.05 -2.18 -13.69
CA LEU A 20 15.22 -1.50 -12.68
C LEU A 20 14.09 -0.71 -13.33
N ARG A 21 14.41 0.09 -14.36
CA ARG A 21 13.42 0.90 -15.08
C ARG A 21 12.32 0.03 -15.70
N ASP A 22 12.70 -1.01 -16.41
CA ASP A 22 11.74 -1.86 -17.11
C ASP A 22 10.85 -2.63 -16.13
N ARG A 23 11.39 -3.05 -14.98
CA ARG A 23 10.61 -3.67 -13.89
C ARG A 23 9.68 -2.67 -13.22
N LEU A 24 10.16 -1.46 -12.96
CA LEU A 24 9.35 -0.38 -12.40
C LEU A 24 8.15 -0.05 -13.30
N LEU A 25 8.37 0.06 -14.62
CA LEU A 25 7.28 0.28 -15.57
C LEU A 25 6.26 -0.86 -15.53
N ARG A 26 6.69 -2.12 -15.46
CA ARG A 26 5.77 -3.26 -15.33
C ARG A 26 4.94 -3.21 -14.04
N MET A 27 5.56 -2.83 -12.92
CA MET A 27 4.86 -2.67 -11.65
C MET A 27 3.80 -1.56 -11.73
N VAL A 28 4.17 -0.39 -12.27
CA VAL A 28 3.25 0.74 -12.45
C VAL A 28 2.10 0.39 -13.39
N ILE A 29 2.38 -0.30 -14.50
CA ILE A 29 1.35 -0.76 -15.44
C ILE A 29 0.40 -1.74 -14.76
N ALA A 30 0.91 -2.70 -13.99
CA ALA A 30 0.07 -3.67 -13.28
C ALA A 30 -0.88 -2.98 -12.30
N VAL A 31 -0.37 -2.06 -11.47
CA VAL A 31 -1.20 -1.26 -10.55
C VAL A 31 -2.21 -0.41 -11.33
N GLY A 32 -1.78 0.23 -12.41
CA GLY A 32 -2.64 1.07 -13.26
C GLY A 32 -3.79 0.29 -13.90
N LEU A 33 -3.55 -0.92 -14.38
CA LEU A 33 -4.60 -1.78 -14.94
C LEU A 33 -5.64 -2.14 -13.89
N VAL A 34 -5.20 -2.56 -12.68
CA VAL A 34 -6.12 -2.86 -11.59
C VAL A 34 -6.89 -1.61 -11.16
N PHE A 35 -6.23 -0.46 -11.09
CA PHE A 35 -6.85 0.81 -10.75
C PHE A 35 -7.95 1.19 -11.74
N VAL A 36 -7.70 1.07 -13.05
CA VAL A 36 -8.72 1.35 -14.09
C VAL A 36 -9.93 0.43 -13.93
N CYS A 37 -9.73 -0.85 -13.57
CA CYS A 37 -10.82 -1.78 -13.29
C CYS A 37 -11.61 -1.42 -12.02
N LEU A 38 -10.95 -0.90 -10.98
CA LEU A 38 -11.59 -0.51 -9.72
C LEU A 38 -12.20 0.89 -9.74
N PHE A 39 -11.77 1.75 -10.67
CA PHE A 39 -12.19 3.15 -10.76
C PHE A 39 -13.72 3.34 -10.74
N PRO A 40 -14.54 2.56 -11.48
CA PRO A 40 -16.01 2.70 -11.44
C PRO A 40 -16.61 2.40 -10.06
N PHE A 41 -15.93 1.58 -9.24
CA PHE A 41 -16.38 1.11 -7.93
C PHE A 41 -15.75 1.90 -6.77
N ALA A 42 -14.97 2.95 -7.07
CA ALA A 42 -14.21 3.69 -6.06
C ALA A 42 -15.08 4.21 -4.91
N LYS A 43 -16.30 4.70 -5.23
CA LYS A 43 -17.25 5.19 -4.23
C LYS A 43 -17.75 4.08 -3.32
N ASP A 44 -18.09 2.92 -3.87
CA ASP A 44 -18.59 1.78 -3.09
C ASP A 44 -17.50 1.23 -2.18
N LEU A 45 -16.26 1.18 -2.69
CA LEU A 45 -15.09 0.81 -1.91
C LEU A 45 -14.88 1.74 -0.71
N PHE A 46 -15.06 3.04 -0.89
CA PHE A 46 -14.99 4.00 0.21
C PHE A 46 -16.09 3.79 1.23
N ASN A 47 -17.33 3.56 0.79
CA ASN A 47 -18.44 3.30 1.70
C ASN A 47 -18.21 2.05 2.56
N ILE A 48 -17.68 0.98 1.97
CA ILE A 48 -17.32 -0.25 2.68
C ILE A 48 -16.22 0.02 3.72
N LEU A 49 -15.20 0.78 3.34
CA LEU A 49 -14.11 1.14 4.25
C LEU A 49 -14.63 1.97 5.43
N ALA A 50 -15.48 2.97 5.14
CA ALA A 50 -15.99 3.93 6.10
C ALA A 50 -17.13 3.41 6.99
N GLN A 51 -17.77 2.28 6.67
CA GLN A 51 -18.89 1.72 7.45
C GLN A 51 -18.66 1.69 8.97
N PRO A 52 -17.52 1.16 9.48
CA PRO A 52 -17.29 1.10 10.92
C PRO A 52 -17.28 2.46 11.62
N LEU A 53 -16.95 3.53 10.88
CA LEU A 53 -16.99 4.90 11.38
C LEU A 53 -18.39 5.51 11.25
N ILE A 54 -19.09 5.26 10.13
CA ILE A 54 -20.45 5.76 9.90
C ILE A 54 -21.39 5.25 11.00
N ASP A 55 -21.24 4.00 11.42
CA ASP A 55 -22.04 3.41 12.51
C ASP A 55 -21.85 4.14 13.86
N GLN A 56 -20.71 4.82 14.05
CA GLN A 56 -20.38 5.57 15.27
C GLN A 56 -20.67 7.08 15.15
N VAL A 57 -20.94 7.58 13.94
CA VAL A 57 -21.16 9.02 13.66
C VAL A 57 -22.51 9.20 12.94
N PRO A 58 -23.62 9.33 13.68
CA PRO A 58 -24.98 9.40 13.11
C PRO A 58 -25.20 10.60 12.17
N ALA A 59 -24.46 11.69 12.36
CA ALA A 59 -24.52 12.89 11.54
C ALA A 59 -23.77 12.75 10.20
N GLY A 60 -23.03 11.66 10.00
CA GLY A 60 -22.18 11.45 8.85
C GLY A 60 -20.83 12.16 8.96
N MET A 61 -20.02 11.97 7.91
CA MET A 61 -18.68 12.54 7.81
C MET A 61 -18.70 13.92 7.13
N LEU A 62 -17.74 14.77 7.49
CA LEU A 62 -17.60 16.09 6.87
C LEU A 62 -16.90 16.00 5.52
N VAL A 63 -17.20 16.98 4.67
CA VAL A 63 -16.48 17.24 3.41
C VAL A 63 -15.93 18.66 3.47
N THR A 64 -14.64 18.77 3.74
CA THR A 64 -13.96 20.08 3.92
C THR A 64 -13.42 20.66 2.62
N THR A 65 -13.22 19.84 1.59
CA THR A 65 -12.67 20.26 0.30
C THR A 65 -13.65 19.99 -0.85
N PRO A 66 -13.80 20.91 -1.82
CA PRO A 66 -14.76 20.76 -2.91
C PRO A 66 -14.43 19.57 -3.83
N VAL A 67 -13.15 19.23 -3.95
CA VAL A 67 -12.66 18.08 -4.74
C VAL A 67 -12.66 16.77 -3.95
N GLY A 68 -12.90 16.81 -2.63
CA GLY A 68 -12.85 15.67 -1.73
C GLY A 68 -13.70 14.47 -2.18
N PRO A 69 -14.99 14.66 -2.52
CA PRO A 69 -15.87 13.57 -2.95
C PRO A 69 -15.40 12.82 -4.20
N PHE A 70 -14.52 13.43 -5.00
CA PHE A 70 -13.91 12.81 -6.17
C PHE A 70 -12.54 12.19 -5.85
N LEU A 71 -11.65 12.96 -5.21
CA LEU A 71 -10.27 12.51 -4.96
C LEU A 71 -10.17 11.45 -3.87
N VAL A 72 -10.99 11.50 -2.83
CA VAL A 72 -10.91 10.57 -1.70
C VAL A 72 -11.21 9.13 -2.14
N PRO A 73 -12.34 8.83 -2.81
CA PRO A 73 -12.58 7.48 -3.33
C PRO A 73 -11.51 7.02 -4.32
N MET A 74 -10.99 7.93 -5.16
CA MET A 74 -9.91 7.61 -6.10
C MET A 74 -8.59 7.25 -5.40
N LYS A 75 -8.20 8.00 -4.37
CA LYS A 75 -7.00 7.69 -3.56
C LYS A 75 -7.12 6.30 -2.94
N LEU A 76 -8.30 5.94 -2.44
CA LEU A 76 -8.56 4.62 -1.91
C LEU A 76 -8.51 3.53 -2.99
N ALA A 77 -9.16 3.75 -4.14
CA ALA A 77 -9.12 2.80 -5.24
C ALA A 77 -7.68 2.54 -5.72
N LEU A 78 -6.82 3.56 -5.72
CA LEU A 78 -5.40 3.42 -6.04
C LEU A 78 -4.65 2.59 -4.98
N LEU A 79 -4.94 2.81 -3.69
CA LEU A 79 -4.36 2.00 -2.62
C LEU A 79 -4.76 0.53 -2.73
N VAL A 80 -6.04 0.26 -2.95
CA VAL A 80 -6.55 -1.12 -3.08
C VAL A 80 -6.03 -1.77 -4.36
N ALA A 81 -5.89 -1.01 -5.45
CA ALA A 81 -5.24 -1.48 -6.67
C ALA A 81 -3.79 -1.88 -6.43
N PHE A 82 -3.05 -1.08 -5.65
CA PHE A 82 -1.69 -1.41 -5.24
C PHE A 82 -1.66 -2.70 -4.40
N PHE A 83 -2.60 -2.89 -3.49
CA PHE A 83 -2.66 -4.07 -2.63
C PHE A 83 -2.96 -5.33 -3.44
N MET A 84 -3.92 -5.27 -4.37
CA MET A 84 -4.23 -6.39 -5.26
C MET A 84 -3.07 -6.72 -6.21
N ALA A 85 -2.35 -5.70 -6.70
CA ALA A 85 -1.17 -5.88 -7.53
C ALA A 85 0.08 -6.27 -6.73
N LEU A 86 0.04 -6.22 -5.40
CA LEU A 86 1.19 -6.41 -4.52
C LEU A 86 1.95 -7.73 -4.76
N PRO A 87 1.31 -8.89 -4.99
CA PRO A 87 2.03 -10.13 -5.29
C PRO A 87 2.93 -10.00 -6.52
N TYR A 88 2.47 -9.28 -7.54
CA TYR A 88 3.24 -9.00 -8.75
C TYR A 88 4.32 -7.95 -8.50
N VAL A 89 4.01 -6.90 -7.73
CA VAL A 89 4.98 -5.86 -7.35
C VAL A 89 6.15 -6.47 -6.57
N LEU A 90 5.87 -7.24 -5.52
CA LEU A 90 6.89 -7.91 -4.72
C LEU A 90 7.68 -8.92 -5.55
N TYR A 91 7.03 -9.65 -6.46
CA TYR A 91 7.74 -10.54 -7.38
C TYR A 91 8.75 -9.77 -8.25
N GLN A 92 8.36 -8.63 -8.82
CA GLN A 92 9.26 -7.80 -9.63
C GLN A 92 10.40 -7.19 -8.79
N LEU A 93 10.10 -6.77 -7.56
CA LEU A 93 11.08 -6.23 -6.62
C LEU A 93 12.13 -7.29 -6.25
N TRP A 94 11.69 -8.48 -5.82
CA TRP A 94 12.59 -9.57 -5.44
C TRP A 94 13.38 -10.13 -6.62
N SER A 95 12.78 -10.20 -7.81
CA SER A 95 13.48 -10.67 -9.00
C SER A 95 14.50 -9.67 -9.55
N PHE A 96 14.46 -8.39 -9.14
CA PHE A 96 15.53 -7.41 -9.34
C PHE A 96 16.69 -7.60 -8.35
N VAL A 97 16.41 -8.05 -7.12
CA VAL A 97 17.44 -8.31 -6.09
C VAL A 97 18.12 -9.69 -6.30
N ALA A 98 17.37 -10.67 -6.81
CA ALA A 98 17.82 -12.05 -7.07
C ALA A 98 19.06 -12.25 -7.96
N PRO A 99 19.39 -11.41 -8.98
CA PRO A 99 20.61 -11.57 -9.76
C PRO A 99 21.89 -11.35 -8.95
N GLY A 100 21.83 -10.62 -7.82
CA GLY A 100 22.95 -10.44 -6.90
C GLY A 100 23.16 -11.58 -5.90
N LEU A 101 22.27 -12.58 -5.87
CA LEU A 101 22.21 -13.62 -4.83
C LEU A 101 22.76 -14.97 -5.34
N TYR A 102 23.48 -15.73 -4.50
CA TYR A 102 24.10 -16.99 -4.92
C TYR A 102 23.02 -18.01 -5.36
N ARG A 103 23.33 -18.87 -6.35
CA ARG A 103 22.38 -19.84 -6.93
C ARG A 103 21.64 -20.73 -5.90
N HIS A 104 22.22 -20.96 -4.73
CA HIS A 104 21.59 -21.71 -3.63
C HIS A 104 20.53 -20.92 -2.85
N GLU A 105 20.63 -19.59 -2.81
CA GLU A 105 19.73 -18.70 -2.05
C GLU A 105 18.46 -18.35 -2.83
N LYS A 106 18.46 -18.55 -4.17
CA LYS A 106 17.26 -18.36 -5.01
C LYS A 106 16.07 -19.22 -4.58
N ARG A 107 16.30 -20.34 -3.89
CA ARG A 107 15.22 -21.20 -3.37
C ARG A 107 14.52 -20.58 -2.15
N LEU A 108 15.20 -19.70 -1.41
CA LEU A 108 14.64 -18.99 -0.25
C LEU A 108 13.77 -17.79 -0.67
N ILE A 109 13.96 -17.26 -1.87
CA ILE A 109 13.17 -16.11 -2.36
C ILE A 109 11.69 -16.44 -2.49
N VAL A 110 11.34 -17.66 -2.91
CA VAL A 110 9.94 -18.08 -3.08
C VAL A 110 9.18 -18.15 -1.74
N PRO A 111 9.64 -18.89 -0.72
CA PRO A 111 8.96 -18.91 0.58
C PRO A 111 8.96 -17.53 1.26
N LEU A 112 9.99 -16.71 1.03
CA LEU A 112 10.05 -15.33 1.52
C LEU A 112 8.95 -14.47 0.89
N LEU A 113 8.86 -14.47 -0.44
CA LEU A 113 7.83 -13.74 -1.20
C LEU A 113 6.42 -14.16 -0.78
N VAL A 114 6.18 -15.46 -0.63
CA VAL A 114 4.87 -15.98 -0.19
C VAL A 114 4.57 -15.53 1.25
N SER A 115 5.55 -15.60 2.14
CA SER A 115 5.41 -15.12 3.52
C SER A 115 5.11 -13.62 3.56
N SER A 116 5.85 -12.79 2.82
CA SER A 116 5.62 -11.34 2.69
C SER A 116 4.20 -11.04 2.25
N VAL A 117 3.74 -11.66 1.16
CA VAL A 117 2.38 -11.46 0.64
C VAL A 117 1.34 -11.85 1.68
N LEU A 118 1.50 -13.00 2.34
CA LEU A 118 0.57 -13.46 3.37
C LEU A 118 0.55 -12.54 4.60
N LEU A 119 1.73 -12.16 5.11
CA LEU A 119 1.85 -11.25 6.25
C LEU A 119 1.25 -9.89 5.93
N PHE A 120 1.47 -9.37 4.72
CA PHE A 120 0.88 -8.10 4.30
C PHE A 120 -0.65 -8.15 4.33
N TYR A 121 -1.27 -9.17 3.72
CA TYR A 121 -2.73 -9.30 3.73
C TYR A 121 -3.28 -9.54 5.14
N LEU A 122 -2.56 -10.29 5.98
CA LEU A 122 -2.92 -10.47 7.39
C LEU A 122 -2.86 -9.14 8.16
N GLY A 123 -1.81 -8.33 7.93
CA GLY A 123 -1.65 -7.00 8.51
C GLY A 123 -2.74 -6.04 8.06
N ALA A 124 -3.09 -6.05 6.77
CA ALA A 124 -4.19 -5.27 6.23
C ALA A 124 -5.55 -5.68 6.84
N LEU A 125 -5.78 -6.99 6.96
CA LEU A 125 -6.99 -7.51 7.61
C LEU A 125 -7.06 -7.11 9.09
N PHE A 126 -5.94 -7.21 9.81
CA PHE A 126 -5.83 -6.78 11.20
C PHE A 126 -6.10 -5.27 11.36
N ALA A 127 -5.51 -4.45 10.49
CA ALA A 127 -5.75 -3.01 10.49
C ALA A 127 -7.24 -2.68 10.30
N TYR A 128 -7.91 -3.33 9.35
CA TYR A 128 -9.33 -3.09 9.07
C TYR A 128 -10.25 -3.63 10.17
N LEU A 129 -10.06 -4.86 10.64
CA LEU A 129 -10.99 -5.52 11.56
C LEU A 129 -10.75 -5.21 13.04
N VAL A 130 -9.52 -4.91 13.43
CA VAL A 130 -9.16 -4.73 14.85
C VAL A 130 -8.79 -3.28 15.12
N LEU A 131 -7.85 -2.72 14.35
CA LEU A 131 -7.30 -1.42 14.67
C LEU A 131 -8.28 -0.28 14.40
N LEU A 132 -8.96 -0.27 13.24
CA LEU A 132 -9.93 0.78 12.93
C LEU A 132 -11.10 0.83 13.93
N PRO A 133 -11.78 -0.29 14.27
CA PRO A 133 -12.83 -0.27 15.30
C PRO A 133 -12.31 0.20 16.65
N LEU A 134 -11.12 -0.25 17.07
CA LEU A 134 -10.50 0.19 18.31
C LEU A 134 -10.29 1.71 18.32
N MET A 135 -9.75 2.27 17.24
CA MET A 135 -9.54 3.72 17.10
C MET A 135 -10.87 4.49 17.15
N PHE A 136 -11.93 4.03 16.50
CA PHE A 136 -13.23 4.73 16.55
C PHE A 136 -13.98 4.58 17.87
N THR A 137 -13.61 3.62 18.72
CA THR A 137 -14.11 3.58 20.11
C THR A 137 -13.30 4.47 21.05
N VAL A 138 -11.99 4.62 20.82
CA VAL A 138 -11.06 5.31 21.72
C VAL A 138 -10.92 6.80 21.39
N LEU A 139 -10.82 7.18 20.12
CA LEU A 139 -10.61 8.59 19.73
C LEU A 139 -11.74 9.52 20.20
N PRO A 140 -13.04 9.14 20.14
CA PRO A 140 -14.11 9.99 20.64
C PRO A 140 -13.99 10.32 22.13
N SER A 141 -13.39 9.44 22.96
CA SER A 141 -13.24 9.71 24.40
C SER A 141 -12.25 10.82 24.73
N PHE A 142 -11.45 11.27 23.76
CA PHE A 142 -10.54 12.40 23.90
C PHE A 142 -11.14 13.74 23.45
N VAL A 143 -12.38 13.74 22.95
CA VAL A 143 -13.05 14.95 22.47
C VAL A 143 -13.51 15.79 23.67
N PRO A 144 -13.09 17.06 23.80
CA PRO A 144 -13.56 17.93 24.87
C PRO A 144 -15.07 18.16 24.81
N GLU A 145 -15.71 18.42 25.96
CA GLU A 145 -17.16 18.63 26.06
C GLU A 145 -17.70 19.78 25.19
N VAL A 146 -16.84 20.72 24.79
CA VAL A 146 -17.19 21.87 23.95
C VAL A 146 -17.15 21.58 22.44
N ALA A 147 -16.76 20.38 22.03
CA ALA A 147 -16.56 20.00 20.63
C ALA A 147 -17.44 18.81 20.20
N THR A 148 -17.80 18.76 18.93
CA THR A 148 -18.52 17.63 18.33
C THR A 148 -17.57 16.76 17.52
N TYR A 149 -17.67 15.44 17.69
CA TYR A 149 -16.89 14.49 16.90
C TYR A 149 -17.54 14.24 15.55
N SER A 150 -16.98 14.79 14.48
CA SER A 150 -17.37 14.47 13.09
C SER A 150 -16.13 14.53 12.19
N PRO A 151 -15.48 13.40 11.91
CA PRO A 151 -14.29 13.35 11.07
C PRO A 151 -14.59 13.73 9.60
N ASP A 152 -13.60 14.36 8.95
CA ASP A 152 -13.61 14.64 7.51
C ASP A 152 -13.21 13.40 6.69
N ILE A 153 -13.81 13.20 5.51
CA ILE A 153 -13.55 12.06 4.62
C ILE A 153 -12.09 11.95 4.15
N GLY A 154 -11.43 13.08 3.92
CA GLY A 154 -10.03 13.12 3.48
C GLY A 154 -9.09 12.78 4.61
N SER A 155 -9.24 13.46 5.75
CA SER A 155 -8.45 13.18 6.96
C SER A 155 -8.60 11.74 7.45
N TYR A 156 -9.81 11.20 7.37
CA TYR A 156 -10.07 9.79 7.67
C TYR A 156 -9.28 8.86 6.75
N LEU A 157 -9.36 9.07 5.43
CA LEU A 157 -8.64 8.22 4.48
C LEU A 157 -7.12 8.34 4.66
N ASP A 158 -6.60 9.53 4.88
CA ASP A 158 -5.16 9.75 5.07
C ASP A 158 -4.66 9.03 6.34
N PHE A 159 -5.44 9.03 7.41
CA PHE A 159 -5.15 8.26 8.62
C PHE A 159 -5.14 6.75 8.34
N VAL A 160 -6.17 6.24 7.65
CA VAL A 160 -6.28 4.82 7.30
C VAL A 160 -5.12 4.39 6.40
N MET A 161 -4.76 5.20 5.40
CA MET A 161 -3.60 4.97 4.53
C MET A 161 -2.29 4.92 5.32
N ALA A 162 -2.10 5.84 6.27
CA ALA A 162 -0.89 5.86 7.11
C ALA A 162 -0.77 4.60 7.95
N ILE A 163 -1.87 4.14 8.56
CA ILE A 163 -1.92 2.85 9.28
C ILE A 163 -1.55 1.70 8.35
N PHE A 164 -2.24 1.60 7.22
CA PHE A 164 -2.01 0.51 6.28
C PHE A 164 -0.56 0.47 5.79
N MET A 165 0.05 1.63 5.57
CA MET A 165 1.46 1.73 5.20
C MET A 165 2.38 1.33 6.36
N ALA A 166 2.11 1.80 7.59
CA ALA A 166 2.90 1.46 8.77
C ALA A 166 2.85 -0.04 9.08
N PHE A 167 1.68 -0.65 8.99
CA PHE A 167 1.50 -2.10 9.17
C PHE A 167 2.05 -2.89 7.98
N GLY A 168 1.87 -2.42 6.75
CA GLY A 168 2.45 -3.04 5.56
C GLY A 168 3.97 -3.11 5.65
N ILE A 169 4.64 -2.02 6.02
CA ILE A 169 6.09 -1.99 6.24
C ILE A 169 6.47 -2.81 7.48
N GLY A 170 5.73 -2.65 8.58
CA GLY A 170 6.02 -3.34 9.84
C GLY A 170 5.92 -4.86 9.74
N PHE A 171 5.05 -5.38 8.88
CA PHE A 171 4.87 -6.82 8.66
C PHE A 171 5.90 -7.41 7.70
N GLU A 172 6.68 -6.59 7.00
CA GLU A 172 7.86 -7.03 6.24
C GLU A 172 9.13 -7.07 7.12
N MET A 173 9.12 -6.48 8.33
CA MET A 173 10.28 -6.50 9.25
C MET A 173 10.68 -7.89 9.76
N PRO A 174 9.77 -8.82 10.10
CA PRO A 174 10.15 -10.17 10.54
C PRO A 174 10.87 -11.01 9.47
N ILE A 175 10.80 -10.55 8.22
CA ILE A 175 11.33 -11.21 7.03
C ILE A 175 12.74 -10.69 6.70
N ALA A 176 13.10 -9.48 7.16
CA ALA A 176 14.39 -8.82 6.97
C ALA A 176 15.40 -9.21 8.07
#